data_AF-A0A9D7PBZ8-F1
#
_entry.id   AF-A0A9D7PBZ8-F1
#
_cell.length_a   1.000
_cell.length_b   1.000
_cell.length_c   1.000
_cell.angle_alpha   90.00
_cell.angle_beta   90.00
_cell.angle_gamma   90.00
#
_symmetry.space_group_name_H-M   'P 1'
#
loop_
_entity.id
_entity.type
_entity.pdbx_description
1 polymer ?
#
loop_
_entity_poly.entity_id
_entity_poly.type
_entity_poly.pdbx_seq_one_letter_code
_entity_poly.pdbx_strand_id
1 'polypeptide(L)'
;MARRRTTHGLRRLAPGVAPGGDARASRSSTYASWANMRARCNTPGAAGYANYGGRGIKVCARWDSFENFLADMGERPKGTSLDRVNANGDYAPDNCRWATPTVQLLNRRDRISLNAREQIIGLLRKGVTQAEIAETFNVSARTVRRIWTAIQLGTPAANVPLLRGDVAANGTTAPTRTDEPKA
;
A
#
# COMPACT_ATOMS: atom_id res chain seq x y z
N MET A 1 21.72 -51.88 37.55
CA MET A 1 22.30 -50.67 36.89
C MET A 1 21.47 -50.45 35.63
N ALA A 2 20.69 -49.37 35.37
CA ALA A 2 20.79 -47.93 35.69
C ALA A 2 22.02 -47.27 35.02
N ARG A 3 21.97 -46.13 34.30
CA ARG A 3 20.98 -45.03 34.08
C ARG A 3 21.10 -44.56 32.59
N ARG A 4 20.27 -43.72 31.91
CA ARG A 4 18.99 -42.99 32.09
C ARG A 4 18.44 -42.59 30.67
N ARG A 5 17.32 -41.84 30.55
CA ARG A 5 16.89 -41.13 29.29
C ARG A 5 17.43 -39.70 29.24
N THR A 6 17.82 -39.21 28.03
CA THR A 6 18.25 -37.83 27.68
C THR A 6 18.32 -37.71 26.14
N THR A 7 18.10 -36.61 25.40
CA THR A 7 17.38 -35.31 25.57
C THR A 7 17.06 -34.76 24.15
N HIS A 8 16.41 -33.59 23.97
CA HIS A 8 16.22 -32.92 22.67
C HIS A 8 17.54 -32.42 22.02
N GLY A 9 17.54 -32.31 20.68
CA GLY A 9 18.57 -31.63 19.89
C GLY A 9 17.97 -30.80 18.75
N LEU A 10 17.64 -29.53 19.03
CA LEU A 10 17.11 -28.59 18.02
C LEU A 10 18.21 -28.19 17.02
N ARG A 11 18.19 -28.76 15.80
CA ARG A 11 19.06 -28.30 14.71
C ARG A 11 18.51 -26.99 14.16
N ARG A 12 19.30 -25.91 14.24
CA ARG A 12 18.88 -24.54 13.86
C ARG A 12 18.28 -24.50 12.45
N LEU A 13 17.13 -23.84 12.31
CA LEU A 13 16.67 -23.32 11.03
C LEU A 13 17.63 -22.21 10.58
N ALA A 14 18.12 -22.30 9.34
CA ALA A 14 18.75 -21.15 8.68
C ALA A 14 17.66 -20.16 8.23
N PRO A 15 17.93 -18.84 8.18
CA PRO A 15 16.99 -17.87 7.62
C PRO A 15 16.71 -18.20 6.15
N GLY A 16 15.45 -18.04 5.75
CA GLY A 16 14.95 -18.63 4.50
C GLY A 16 15.49 -17.98 3.23
N VAL A 17 16.08 -18.81 2.36
CA VAL A 17 16.20 -18.49 0.92
C VAL A 17 14.84 -18.73 0.28
N ALA A 18 14.11 -17.65 -0.02
CA ALA A 18 12.95 -17.69 -0.90
C ALA A 18 13.40 -18.00 -2.34
N PRO A 19 12.58 -18.69 -3.16
CA PRO A 19 13.09 -19.38 -4.35
C PRO A 19 13.43 -18.45 -5.51
N GLY A 20 14.33 -18.93 -6.37
CA GLY A 20 14.70 -18.24 -7.61
C GLY A 20 13.49 -18.05 -8.53
N GLY A 21 13.38 -16.86 -9.11
CA GLY A 21 12.50 -16.57 -10.24
C GLY A 21 13.33 -16.16 -11.44
N ASP A 22 12.91 -16.55 -12.65
CA ASP A 22 13.70 -16.36 -13.86
C ASP A 22 13.99 -14.87 -14.13
N ALA A 23 15.25 -14.47 -13.94
CA ALA A 23 15.70 -13.10 -14.17
C ALA A 23 15.37 -12.59 -15.60
N ARG A 24 15.29 -13.51 -16.56
CA ARG A 24 14.90 -13.28 -17.96
C ARG A 24 13.48 -12.72 -18.11
N ALA A 25 12.56 -13.04 -17.20
CA ALA A 25 11.19 -12.52 -17.18
C ALA A 25 11.08 -11.15 -16.47
N SER A 26 11.89 -10.94 -15.41
CA SER A 26 11.88 -9.67 -14.64
C SER A 26 12.21 -8.46 -15.51
N ARG A 27 13.42 -8.43 -16.09
CA ARG A 27 13.95 -7.33 -16.91
C ARG A 27 13.04 -6.94 -18.07
N SER A 28 12.46 -7.94 -18.74
CA SER A 28 11.46 -7.72 -19.81
C SER A 28 10.21 -7.00 -19.29
N SER A 29 9.70 -7.39 -18.12
CA SER A 29 8.51 -6.79 -17.50
C SER A 29 8.78 -5.39 -16.92
N THR A 30 10.01 -5.14 -16.47
CA THR A 30 10.51 -3.84 -16.01
C THR A 30 10.66 -2.87 -17.19
N TYR A 31 11.32 -3.30 -18.27
CA TYR A 31 11.43 -2.56 -19.53
C TYR A 31 10.06 -2.25 -20.14
N ALA A 32 9.15 -3.23 -20.18
CA ALA A 32 7.78 -3.01 -20.65
C ALA A 32 7.05 -1.94 -19.81
N SER A 33 7.32 -1.85 -18.52
CA SER A 33 6.70 -0.85 -17.64
C SER A 33 7.27 0.56 -17.89
N TRP A 34 8.58 0.67 -18.13
CA TRP A 34 9.26 1.91 -18.54
C TRP A 34 8.81 2.40 -19.93
N ALA A 35 8.73 1.51 -20.93
CA ALA A 35 8.26 1.84 -22.26
C ALA A 35 6.79 2.32 -22.25
N ASN A 36 5.93 1.65 -21.48
CA ASN A 36 4.53 2.09 -21.28
C ASN A 36 4.42 3.44 -20.58
N MET A 37 5.31 3.76 -19.64
CA MET A 37 5.38 5.06 -18.98
C MET A 37 5.69 6.17 -20.00
N ARG A 38 6.74 6.02 -20.81
CA ARG A 38 7.11 7.02 -21.83
C ARG A 38 6.02 7.18 -22.88
N ALA A 39 5.40 6.10 -23.36
CA ALA A 39 4.29 6.16 -24.31
C ALA A 39 3.07 6.94 -23.79
N ARG A 40 2.72 6.82 -22.51
CA ARG A 40 1.62 7.59 -21.90
C ARG A 40 1.88 9.10 -21.88
N CYS A 41 3.12 9.52 -21.74
CA CYS A 41 3.49 10.94 -21.58
C CYS A 41 3.85 11.60 -22.91
N ASN A 42 4.46 10.85 -23.84
CA ASN A 42 5.15 11.41 -25.01
C ASN A 42 4.50 11.06 -26.36
N THR A 43 3.43 10.25 -26.39
CA THR A 43 2.80 9.78 -27.65
C THR A 43 1.34 10.23 -27.75
N PRO A 44 1.02 11.34 -28.45
CA PRO A 44 -0.33 11.91 -28.51
C PRO A 44 -1.44 10.94 -28.94
N GLY A 45 -1.16 10.00 -29.84
CA GLY A 45 -2.11 8.99 -30.31
C GLY A 45 -2.28 7.76 -29.40
N ALA A 46 -1.55 7.66 -28.29
CA ALA A 46 -1.68 6.53 -27.37
C ALA A 46 -2.97 6.65 -26.54
N ALA A 47 -3.70 5.53 -26.35
CA ALA A 47 -4.97 5.50 -25.61
C ALA A 47 -4.90 6.00 -24.14
N GLY A 48 -3.69 6.18 -23.59
CA GLY A 48 -3.49 6.82 -22.29
C GLY A 48 -3.32 8.34 -22.34
N TYR A 49 -2.88 8.93 -23.46
CA TYR A 49 -2.22 10.24 -23.50
C TYR A 49 -3.02 11.38 -22.87
N ALA A 50 -4.31 11.49 -23.17
CA ALA A 50 -5.19 12.52 -22.61
C ALA A 50 -5.26 12.50 -21.06
N ASN A 51 -4.92 11.39 -20.42
CA ASN A 51 -4.89 11.24 -18.95
C ASN A 51 -3.49 11.48 -18.32
N TYR A 52 -2.45 11.65 -19.15
CA TYR A 52 -1.06 11.86 -18.72
C TYR A 52 -0.42 13.03 -19.50
N GLY A 53 0.17 12.80 -20.68
CA GLY A 53 0.84 13.86 -21.47
C GLY A 53 -0.09 15.03 -21.84
N GLY A 54 -1.35 14.75 -22.18
CA GLY A 54 -2.38 15.76 -22.43
C GLY A 54 -2.80 16.59 -21.20
N ARG A 55 -2.37 16.21 -19.99
CA ARG A 55 -2.50 16.98 -18.75
C ARG A 55 -1.19 17.65 -18.33
N GLY A 56 -0.16 17.61 -19.17
CA GLY A 56 1.17 18.13 -18.87
C GLY A 56 2.04 17.23 -17.99
N ILE A 57 1.62 16.01 -17.66
CA ILE A 57 2.40 15.05 -16.87
C ILE A 57 3.54 14.50 -17.72
N LYS A 58 4.77 14.60 -17.20
CA LYS A 58 6.02 14.26 -17.87
C LYS A 58 6.72 13.06 -17.21
N VAL A 59 7.83 12.66 -17.82
CA VAL A 59 8.86 11.78 -17.25
C VAL A 59 10.08 12.65 -16.93
N CYS A 60 10.76 12.42 -15.81
CA CYS A 60 12.00 13.15 -15.51
C CYS A 60 13.12 12.75 -16.49
N ALA A 61 13.94 13.71 -16.92
CA ALA A 61 14.95 13.49 -17.97
C ALA A 61 15.98 12.37 -17.62
N ARG A 62 16.22 12.11 -16.33
CA ARG A 62 17.03 10.98 -15.86
C ARG A 62 16.51 9.64 -16.40
N TRP A 63 15.20 9.49 -16.56
CA TRP A 63 14.54 8.26 -17.01
C TRP A 63 14.33 8.16 -18.52
N ASP A 64 14.95 9.02 -19.33
CA ASP A 64 15.03 8.80 -20.78
C ASP A 64 15.99 7.63 -21.16
N SER A 65 16.85 7.21 -20.23
CA SER A 65 17.55 5.92 -20.23
C SER A 65 16.78 4.88 -19.38
N PHE A 66 16.76 3.63 -19.83
CA PHE A 66 16.18 2.52 -19.08
C PHE A 66 17.07 2.10 -17.90
N GLU A 67 18.39 2.23 -18.04
CA GLU A 67 19.41 1.86 -17.06
C GLU A 67 19.27 2.70 -15.80
N ASN A 68 19.06 4.02 -15.95
CA ASN A 68 18.76 4.92 -14.85
C ASN A 68 17.42 4.58 -14.16
N PHE A 69 16.37 4.30 -14.95
CA PHE A 69 15.08 3.86 -14.39
C PHE A 69 15.23 2.55 -13.60
N LEU A 70 15.99 1.59 -14.12
CA LEU A 70 16.27 0.30 -13.46
C LEU A 70 17.11 0.47 -12.19
N ALA A 71 18.06 1.41 -12.18
CA ALA A 71 18.86 1.73 -11.00
C ALA A 71 18.01 2.39 -9.89
N ASP A 72 17.09 3.29 -10.25
CA ASP A 72 16.24 4.02 -9.30
C ASP A 72 15.07 3.17 -8.78
N MET A 73 14.47 2.32 -9.63
CA MET A 73 13.25 1.55 -9.33
C MET A 73 13.49 0.08 -8.98
N GLY A 74 14.66 -0.47 -9.32
CA GLY A 74 14.94 -1.91 -9.27
C GLY A 74 14.11 -2.74 -10.27
N GLU A 75 14.36 -4.05 -10.27
CA GLU A 75 13.58 -5.01 -11.06
C GLU A 75 12.13 -5.12 -10.55
N ARG A 76 11.17 -5.14 -11.47
CA ARG A 76 9.74 -5.14 -11.17
C ARG A 76 9.29 -6.42 -10.44
N PRO A 77 8.76 -6.34 -9.21
CA PRO A 77 8.22 -7.50 -8.51
C PRO A 77 7.02 -8.12 -9.23
N LYS A 78 6.93 -9.46 -9.24
CA LYS A 78 5.84 -10.21 -9.88
C LYS A 78 4.47 -9.76 -9.35
N GLY A 79 3.52 -9.51 -10.25
CA GLY A 79 2.17 -9.03 -9.91
C GLY A 79 2.05 -7.53 -9.61
N THR A 80 3.11 -6.75 -9.81
CA THR A 80 3.08 -5.28 -9.69
C THR A 80 3.09 -4.56 -11.04
N SER A 81 2.76 -3.28 -11.02
CA SER A 81 3.02 -2.34 -12.12
C SER A 81 3.35 -0.94 -11.56
N LEU A 82 3.90 -0.07 -12.42
CA LEU A 82 4.33 1.27 -12.02
C LEU A 82 3.13 2.15 -11.65
N ASP A 83 3.11 2.60 -10.40
CA ASP A 83 2.10 3.48 -9.79
C ASP A 83 2.75 4.83 -9.45
N ARG A 84 2.03 5.93 -9.68
CA ARG A 84 2.45 7.27 -9.23
C ARG A 84 1.82 7.55 -7.88
N VAL A 85 2.66 7.99 -6.94
CA VAL A 85 2.32 8.32 -5.56
C VAL A 85 1.34 9.50 -5.58
N ASN A 86 1.77 10.68 -6.03
CA ASN A 86 0.88 11.75 -6.46
C ASN A 86 0.44 11.53 -7.92
N ALA A 87 -0.84 11.19 -8.12
CA ALA A 87 -1.46 10.96 -9.43
C ALA A 87 -1.51 12.21 -10.34
N ASN A 88 -1.20 13.39 -9.83
CA ASN A 88 -1.06 14.65 -10.58
C ASN A 88 0.41 15.06 -10.81
N GLY A 89 1.38 14.43 -10.15
CA GLY A 89 2.81 14.73 -10.33
C GLY A 89 3.48 13.89 -11.42
N ASP A 90 4.69 14.29 -11.84
CA ASP A 90 5.45 13.63 -12.90
C ASP A 90 5.98 12.24 -12.52
N TYR A 91 6.39 11.46 -13.53
CA TYR A 91 7.13 10.22 -13.31
C TYR A 91 8.59 10.52 -12.96
N ALA A 92 8.91 10.48 -11.66
CA ALA A 92 10.23 10.61 -11.07
C ALA A 92 10.38 9.62 -9.90
N PRO A 93 11.60 9.29 -9.43
CA PRO A 93 11.83 8.32 -8.36
C PRO A 93 10.96 8.56 -7.11
N ASP A 94 11.01 9.78 -6.57
CA ASP A 94 10.29 10.16 -5.34
C ASP A 94 8.76 10.10 -5.47
N ASN A 95 8.25 10.12 -6.71
CA ASN A 95 6.82 10.06 -7.01
C ASN A 95 6.35 8.71 -7.56
N CYS A 96 7.21 7.67 -7.58
CA CYS A 96 6.91 6.40 -8.23
C CYS A 96 7.17 5.19 -7.33
N ARG A 97 6.42 4.12 -7.58
CA ARG A 97 6.62 2.82 -6.90
C ARG A 97 6.09 1.66 -7.72
N TRP A 98 6.56 0.46 -7.40
CA TRP A 98 5.88 -0.77 -7.80
C TRP A 98 4.67 -1.01 -6.88
N ALA A 99 3.50 -1.23 -7.46
CA ALA A 99 2.28 -1.47 -6.70
C ALA A 99 1.42 -2.58 -7.32
N THR A 100 0.72 -3.36 -6.49
CA THR A 100 -0.24 -4.37 -6.96
C THR A 100 -1.55 -3.71 -7.42
N PRO A 101 -2.41 -4.39 -8.21
CA PRO A 101 -3.71 -3.86 -8.62
C PRO A 101 -4.60 -3.43 -7.43
N THR A 102 -4.52 -4.13 -6.30
CA THR A 102 -5.23 -3.78 -5.06
C THR A 102 -4.86 -2.38 -4.56
N VAL A 103 -3.58 -2.00 -4.64
CA VAL A 103 -3.09 -0.67 -4.23
C VAL A 103 -3.67 0.41 -5.13
N GLN A 104 -3.54 0.23 -6.44
CA GLN A 104 -4.02 1.20 -7.41
C GLN A 104 -5.54 1.36 -7.32
N LEU A 105 -6.27 0.30 -6.99
CA LEU A 105 -7.72 0.36 -6.75
C LEU A 105 -8.07 1.09 -5.44
N LEU A 106 -7.28 0.92 -4.37
CA LEU A 106 -7.45 1.65 -3.12
C LEU A 106 -7.15 3.15 -3.31
N ASN A 107 -6.04 3.51 -3.97
CA ASN A 107 -5.70 4.90 -4.31
C ASN A 107 -6.79 5.59 -5.16
N ARG A 108 -7.46 4.85 -6.05
CA ARG A 108 -8.59 5.36 -6.86
C ARG A 108 -9.91 5.46 -6.08
N ARG A 109 -10.06 4.74 -4.97
CA ARG A 109 -11.29 4.73 -4.15
C ARG A 109 -11.33 5.82 -3.10
N ASP A 110 -10.18 6.19 -2.54
CA ASP A 110 -10.09 7.20 -1.50
C ASP A 110 -9.79 8.58 -2.10
N ARG A 111 -10.78 9.48 -2.12
CA ARG A 111 -10.69 10.85 -2.69
C ARG A 111 -9.70 11.81 -1.96
N ILE A 112 -8.86 11.29 -1.08
CA ILE A 112 -7.94 12.09 -0.25
C ILE A 112 -6.58 12.17 -0.95
N SER A 113 -6.04 13.39 -1.12
CA SER A 113 -4.69 13.58 -1.66
C SER A 113 -3.62 12.96 -0.75
N LEU A 114 -2.50 12.50 -1.29
CA LEU A 114 -1.49 11.84 -0.43
C LEU A 114 -0.86 12.78 0.60
N ASN A 115 -0.72 14.07 0.30
CA ASN A 115 -0.33 15.08 1.29
C ASN A 115 -1.28 15.10 2.50
N ALA A 116 -2.61 15.15 2.25
CA ALA A 116 -3.60 15.05 3.33
C ALA A 116 -3.51 13.68 4.05
N ARG A 117 -3.28 12.58 3.32
CA ARG A 117 -3.10 11.23 3.89
C ARG A 117 -1.87 11.14 4.80
N GLU A 118 -0.76 11.81 4.45
CA GLU A 118 0.47 11.87 5.23
C GLU A 118 0.31 12.72 6.49
N GLN A 119 -0.36 13.86 6.39
CA GLN A 119 -0.72 14.69 7.56
C GLN A 119 -1.65 13.92 8.52
N ILE A 120 -2.67 13.23 8.00
CA ILE A 120 -3.53 12.31 8.76
C ILE A 120 -2.71 11.24 9.49
N ILE A 121 -1.73 10.61 8.82
CA ILE A 121 -0.80 9.63 9.45
C ILE A 121 0.04 10.29 10.56
N GLY A 122 0.52 11.51 10.34
CA GLY A 122 1.31 12.27 11.32
C GLY A 122 0.51 12.60 12.58
N LEU A 123 -0.74 13.04 12.43
CA LEU A 123 -1.65 13.36 13.54
C LEU A 123 -2.07 12.10 14.31
N LEU A 124 -2.42 11.02 13.59
CA LEU A 124 -2.73 9.72 14.20
C LEU A 124 -1.56 9.18 15.04
N ARG A 125 -0.31 9.31 14.56
CA ARG A 125 0.90 8.93 15.31
C ARG A 125 1.18 9.83 16.52
N LYS A 126 0.67 11.06 16.54
CA LYS A 126 0.72 11.98 17.68
C LYS A 126 -0.42 11.75 18.69
N GLY A 127 -1.31 10.78 18.46
CA GLY A 127 -2.42 10.45 19.35
C GLY A 127 -3.68 11.31 19.16
N VAL A 128 -3.73 12.17 18.15
CA VAL A 128 -4.93 12.97 17.83
C VAL A 128 -6.06 12.03 17.37
N THR A 129 -7.30 12.30 17.77
CA THR A 129 -8.40 11.34 17.59
C THR A 129 -8.85 11.21 16.13
N GLN A 130 -9.49 10.07 15.81
CA GLN A 130 -10.07 9.84 14.48
C GLN A 130 -11.22 10.80 14.14
N ALA A 131 -11.79 11.54 15.11
CA ALA A 131 -12.86 12.50 14.92
C ALA A 131 -12.30 13.89 14.57
N GLU A 132 -11.40 14.43 15.40
CA GLU A 132 -10.75 15.73 15.15
C GLU A 132 -10.03 15.74 13.80
N ILE A 133 -9.37 14.64 13.43
CA ILE A 133 -8.71 14.48 12.13
C ILE A 133 -9.73 14.39 10.98
N ALA A 134 -10.91 13.80 11.20
CA ALA A 134 -11.97 13.72 10.19
C ALA A 134 -12.52 15.11 9.87
N GLU A 135 -12.76 15.91 10.91
CA GLU A 135 -13.21 17.29 10.82
C GLU A 135 -12.13 18.19 10.17
N THR A 136 -10.89 18.14 10.67
CA THR A 136 -9.75 18.92 10.16
C THR A 136 -9.53 18.77 8.65
N PHE A 137 -9.76 17.57 8.10
CA PHE A 137 -9.56 17.28 6.68
C PHE A 137 -10.87 17.25 5.86
N ASN A 138 -12.03 17.52 6.48
CA ASN A 138 -13.37 17.40 5.90
C ASN A 138 -13.60 16.05 5.19
N VAL A 139 -13.33 14.96 5.92
CA VAL A 139 -13.42 13.57 5.43
C VAL A 139 -14.15 12.70 6.44
N SER A 140 -14.76 11.60 5.99
CA SER A 140 -15.44 10.71 6.94
C SER A 140 -14.47 10.08 7.95
N ALA A 141 -14.87 9.97 9.22
CA ALA A 141 -14.11 9.25 10.25
C ALA A 141 -13.87 7.77 9.87
N ARG A 142 -14.72 7.18 9.02
CA ARG A 142 -14.52 5.85 8.42
C ARG A 142 -13.26 5.82 7.52
N THR A 143 -12.94 6.90 6.83
CA THR A 143 -11.73 7.01 6.01
C THR A 143 -10.48 7.15 6.89
N VAL A 144 -10.53 8.00 7.93
CA VAL A 144 -9.43 8.14 8.91
C VAL A 144 -9.16 6.82 9.62
N ARG A 145 -10.22 6.11 10.06
CA ARG A 145 -10.13 4.77 10.66
C ARG A 145 -9.46 3.75 9.73
N ARG A 146 -9.84 3.73 8.43
CA ARG A 146 -9.20 2.86 7.43
C ARG A 146 -7.72 3.16 7.23
N ILE A 147 -7.30 4.43 7.32
CA ILE A 147 -5.88 4.82 7.28
C ILE A 147 -5.17 4.30 8.55
N TRP A 148 -5.76 4.46 9.73
CA TRP A 148 -5.19 3.97 11.00
C TRP A 148 -5.02 2.45 11.04
N THR A 149 -6.04 1.68 10.67
CA THR A 149 -5.99 0.21 10.67
C THR A 149 -4.87 -0.33 9.76
N ALA A 150 -4.61 0.31 8.61
CA ALA A 150 -3.52 -0.08 7.73
C ALA A 150 -2.12 0.14 8.37
N ILE A 151 -1.94 1.15 9.22
CA ILE A 151 -0.68 1.39 9.92
C ILE A 151 -0.44 0.31 10.99
N GLN A 152 -1.48 -0.01 11.77
CA GLN A 152 -1.38 -0.93 12.91
C GLN A 152 -1.13 -2.39 12.50
N LEU A 153 -1.66 -2.82 11.34
CA LEU A 153 -1.46 -4.17 10.81
C LEU A 153 -0.08 -4.38 10.14
N GLY A 154 0.94 -3.60 10.54
CA GLY A 154 2.30 -3.62 9.97
C GLY A 154 2.33 -3.37 8.45
N THR A 155 1.25 -2.86 7.88
CA THR A 155 1.03 -2.89 6.44
C THR A 155 1.66 -1.64 5.83
N PRO A 156 2.49 -1.78 4.77
CA PRO A 156 2.74 -0.65 3.89
C PRO A 156 1.40 -0.08 3.39
N ALA A 157 1.37 1.14 2.88
CA ALA A 157 0.16 1.75 2.29
C ALA A 157 -0.34 1.05 0.99
N ALA A 158 0.03 -0.21 0.79
CA ALA A 158 0.09 -0.94 -0.45
C ALA A 158 -0.32 -2.43 -0.32
N ASN A 159 -0.94 -2.90 0.78
CA ASN A 159 -1.56 -4.23 0.77
C ASN A 159 -2.62 -4.50 1.86
N VAL A 160 -3.81 -3.87 1.82
CA VAL A 160 -4.93 -4.30 2.68
C VAL A 160 -5.81 -5.30 1.92
N PRO A 161 -5.86 -6.60 2.32
CA PRO A 161 -6.88 -7.52 1.85
C PRO A 161 -8.23 -7.11 2.44
N LEU A 162 -9.29 -7.18 1.65
CA LEU A 162 -10.64 -7.12 2.20
C LEU A 162 -10.94 -8.46 2.88
N LEU A 163 -10.97 -8.49 4.21
CA LEU A 163 -11.81 -9.46 4.91
C LEU A 163 -13.24 -9.22 4.41
N ARG A 164 -13.78 -10.19 3.66
CA ARG A 164 -15.21 -10.23 3.35
C ARG A 164 -15.95 -10.43 4.68
N GLY A 165 -17.14 -9.87 4.78
CA GLY A 165 -17.89 -9.88 6.04
C GLY A 165 -18.47 -11.26 6.32
N ASP A 166 -17.89 -11.97 7.29
CA ASP A 166 -18.57 -13.06 7.98
C ASP A 166 -19.40 -12.45 9.13
N VAL A 167 -20.72 -12.38 8.93
CA VAL A 167 -21.67 -12.02 9.99
C VAL A 167 -21.94 -13.28 10.80
N ALA A 168 -21.06 -13.56 11.75
CA ALA A 168 -21.17 -14.67 12.70
C ALA A 168 -21.30 -14.14 14.13
N ALA A 169 -22.19 -14.73 14.91
CA ALA A 169 -22.57 -14.24 16.23
C ALA A 169 -21.46 -14.42 17.29
N ASN A 170 -21.46 -13.52 18.27
CA ASN A 170 -21.41 -13.94 19.66
C ASN A 170 -22.20 -12.94 20.52
N GLY A 171 -23.16 -13.44 21.28
CA GLY A 171 -23.83 -12.67 22.32
C GLY A 171 -23.00 -12.67 23.60
N THR A 172 -23.14 -11.62 24.42
CA THR A 172 -22.71 -11.64 25.81
C THR A 172 -23.70 -10.83 26.64
N THR A 173 -23.96 -11.31 27.85
CA THR A 173 -25.04 -10.87 28.74
C THR A 173 -24.89 -9.42 29.22
N ALA A 174 -26.02 -8.81 29.58
CA ALA A 174 -26.07 -7.49 30.19
C ALA A 174 -25.47 -7.47 31.61
N PRO A 175 -24.99 -6.31 32.09
CA PRO A 175 -25.00 -5.99 33.51
C PRO A 175 -26.42 -5.59 33.93
N THR A 176 -26.92 -6.14 35.03
CA THR A 176 -28.15 -5.69 35.68
C THR A 176 -27.96 -4.30 36.28
N ARG A 177 -28.98 -3.45 36.18
CA ARG A 177 -29.13 -2.26 37.04
C ARG A 177 -30.42 -2.41 37.84
N THR A 178 -30.25 -2.71 39.12
CA THR A 178 -31.29 -2.68 40.15
C THR A 178 -31.73 -1.25 40.49
N ASP A 179 -32.98 -1.12 40.94
CA ASP A 179 -33.58 -0.26 41.99
C ASP A 179 -33.11 1.22 42.14
N GLU A 180 -33.94 2.19 42.50
CA GLU A 180 -35.22 2.21 43.24
C GLU A 180 -36.31 3.08 42.58
N PRO A 181 -37.59 2.96 42.99
CA PRO A 181 -38.63 3.97 42.79
C PRO A 181 -38.73 4.97 43.96
N LYS A 182 -39.04 6.25 43.70
CA LYS A 182 -39.47 7.22 44.74
C LYS A 182 -40.52 8.22 44.24
N ALA A 183 -41.59 8.34 45.03
CA ALA A 183 -42.63 9.40 45.07
C ALA A 183 -43.29 9.77 43.72
#